data_AF-A0A957VPU2-F1
#
_entry.id   AF-A0A957VPU2-F1
#
_cell.length_a   1.000
_cell.length_b   1.000
_cell.length_c   1.000
_cell.angle_alpha   90.00
_cell.angle_beta   90.00
_cell.angle_gamma   90.00
#
_symmetry.space_group_name_H-M   'P 1'
#
loop_
_entity.id
_entity.type
_entity.pdbx_description
1 polymer ?
#
loop_
_entity_poly.entity_id
_entity_poly.type
_entity_poly.pdbx_seq_one_letter_code
_entity_poly.pdbx_strand_id
1 'polypeptide(L)'
;MFATRQPPGLGQWQRFAAQLHDLIFPPRCVACDRMDGLLCDACAQAVVPARGPLCARCGRLYSAACATCALCDHADHVLARVRAA
;
A
#
# COMPACT_ATOMS: atom_id res chain seq x y z
N MET A 1 4.38 17.89 -5.60
CA MET A 1 4.44 18.05 -7.06
C MET A 1 5.50 17.10 -7.60
N PHE A 2 5.11 15.93 -8.09
CA PHE A 2 6.03 14.97 -8.70
C PHE A 2 5.99 15.16 -10.22
N ALA A 3 7.11 15.61 -10.79
CA ALA A 3 7.27 15.78 -12.22
C ALA A 3 7.77 14.47 -12.83
N THR A 4 6.86 13.69 -13.43
CA THR A 4 7.23 12.56 -14.29
C THR A 4 7.85 13.10 -15.57
N ARG A 5 9.16 12.87 -15.78
CA ARG A 5 9.79 13.04 -17.09
C ARG A 5 9.25 11.96 -18.03
N GLN A 6 8.36 12.35 -18.93
CA GLN A 6 7.73 11.47 -19.91
C GLN A 6 8.52 11.51 -21.22
N PRO A 7 9.06 10.38 -21.74
CA PRO A 7 9.68 10.35 -23.06
C PRO A 7 8.61 10.47 -24.17
N PRO A 8 8.84 11.29 -25.21
CA PRO A 8 7.85 11.48 -26.28
C PRO A 8 7.84 10.26 -27.20
N GLY A 9 6.73 9.50 -27.19
CA GLY A 9 6.48 8.39 -28.14
C GLY A 9 5.71 7.18 -27.59
N LEU A 10 5.62 6.99 -26.27
CA LEU A 10 5.11 5.75 -25.64
C LEU A 10 3.74 5.87 -24.92
N GLY A 11 3.14 7.06 -24.84
CA GLY A 11 1.99 7.32 -23.97
C GLY A 11 0.69 6.58 -24.30
N GLN A 12 0.53 6.12 -25.54
CA GLN A 12 -0.67 5.38 -25.99
C GLN A 12 -0.61 3.90 -25.58
N TRP A 13 0.55 3.28 -25.76
CA TRP A 13 0.81 1.89 -25.38
C TRP A 13 0.80 1.68 -23.87
N GLN A 14 1.32 2.64 -23.09
CA GLN A 14 1.28 2.59 -21.63
C GLN A 14 -0.16 2.60 -21.08
N ARG A 15 -1.07 3.35 -21.73
CA ARG A 15 -2.48 3.39 -21.35
C ARG A 15 -3.21 2.09 -21.67
N PHE A 16 -2.96 1.53 -22.85
CA PHE A 16 -3.49 0.21 -23.23
C PHE A 16 -2.99 -0.90 -22.31
N ALA A 17 -1.70 -0.90 -21.99
CA ALA A 17 -1.10 -1.87 -21.07
C ALA A 17 -1.70 -1.77 -19.65
N ALA A 18 -1.96 -0.55 -19.16
CA ALA A 18 -2.60 -0.36 -17.85
C ALA A 18 -4.03 -0.91 -17.81
N GLN A 19 -4.83 -0.69 -18.86
CA GLN A 19 -6.20 -1.21 -18.92
C GLN A 19 -6.27 -2.74 -19.08
N LEU A 20 -5.33 -3.34 -19.82
CA LEU A 20 -5.20 -4.79 -19.94
C LEU A 20 -4.79 -5.45 -18.61
N HIS A 21 -4.01 -4.75 -17.79
CA HIS A 21 -3.60 -5.27 -16.49
C HIS A 21 -4.79 -5.51 -15.57
N ASP A 22 -5.74 -4.57 -15.51
CA ASP A 22 -6.97 -4.74 -14.70
C ASP A 22 -7.90 -5.82 -15.26
N LEU A 23 -7.76 -6.19 -16.54
CA LEU A 23 -8.51 -7.27 -17.18
C LEU A 23 -7.94 -8.66 -16.84
N ILE A 24 -6.61 -8.78 -16.78
CA ILE A 24 -5.91 -10.03 -16.46
C ILE A 24 -5.82 -10.23 -14.94
N PHE A 25 -5.69 -9.14 -14.19
CA PHE A 25 -5.62 -9.09 -12.74
C PHE A 25 -6.71 -8.17 -12.20
N PRO A 26 -7.98 -8.62 -12.22
CA PRO A 26 -9.06 -7.83 -11.67
C PRO A 26 -8.77 -7.51 -10.20
N PRO A 27 -9.17 -6.31 -9.72
CA PRO A 27 -9.06 -5.98 -8.31
C PRO A 27 -10.00 -6.90 -7.51
N ARG A 28 -9.40 -7.85 -6.80
CA ARG A 28 -10.10 -8.78 -5.91
C ARG A 28 -9.94 -8.33 -4.47
N CYS A 29 -10.98 -8.50 -3.68
CA CYS A 29 -10.96 -8.17 -2.27
C CYS A 29 -9.92 -9.04 -1.56
N VAL A 30 -8.94 -8.43 -0.89
CA VAL A 30 -7.86 -9.16 -0.20
C VAL A 30 -8.35 -10.03 0.96
N ALA A 31 -9.60 -9.83 1.42
CA ALA A 31 -10.19 -10.56 2.54
C ALA A 31 -11.17 -11.67 2.12
N CYS A 32 -11.98 -11.45 1.07
CA CYS A 32 -13.04 -12.39 0.65
C CYS A 32 -13.01 -12.78 -0.82
N ASP A 33 -12.03 -12.29 -1.58
CA ASP A 33 -11.74 -12.66 -2.97
C ASP A 33 -12.81 -12.33 -4.03
N ARG A 34 -13.85 -11.57 -3.64
CA ARG A 34 -14.85 -11.00 -4.56
C ARG A 34 -14.28 -9.87 -5.41
N MET A 35 -14.79 -9.71 -6.63
CA MET A 35 -14.36 -8.69 -7.60
C MET A 35 -15.03 -7.32 -7.35
N ASP A 36 -15.07 -6.88 -6.10
CA ASP A 36 -15.74 -5.64 -5.66
C ASP A 36 -14.72 -4.55 -5.24
N GLY A 37 -13.50 -4.60 -5.78
CA GLY A 37 -12.38 -3.74 -5.40
C GLY A 37 -11.39 -4.38 -4.42
N LEU A 38 -10.31 -3.66 -4.09
CA LEU A 38 -9.21 -4.17 -3.25
C LEU A 38 -9.66 -4.54 -1.83
N LEU A 39 -10.63 -3.81 -1.28
CA LEU A 39 -11.34 -4.14 -0.04
C LEU A 39 -12.80 -3.74 -0.21
N CYS A 40 -13.69 -4.71 -0.30
CA CYS A 40 -15.12 -4.44 -0.51
C CYS A 40 -15.78 -3.85 0.75
N ASP A 41 -16.89 -3.11 0.58
CA ASP A 41 -17.56 -2.41 1.68
C ASP A 41 -17.93 -3.32 2.86
N ALA A 42 -18.40 -4.53 2.58
CA ALA A 42 -18.72 -5.52 3.61
C ALA A 42 -17.49 -5.93 4.43
N CYS A 43 -16.33 -6.09 3.79
CA CYS A 43 -15.08 -6.41 4.48
C CYS A 43 -14.51 -5.17 5.18
N ALA A 44 -14.66 -3.97 4.61
CA ALA A 44 -14.23 -2.72 5.23
C ALA A 44 -14.97 -2.45 6.55
N GLN A 45 -16.27 -2.72 6.59
CA GLN A 45 -17.10 -2.57 7.80
C GLN A 45 -16.73 -3.58 8.91
N ALA A 46 -16.12 -4.72 8.55
CA ALA A 46 -15.65 -5.71 9.51
C ALA A 46 -14.30 -5.35 10.14
N VAL A 47 -13.56 -4.37 9.58
CA VAL A 47 -12.26 -3.95 10.13
C VAL A 47 -12.47 -3.16 11.41
N VAL A 48 -11.93 -3.68 12.51
CA VAL A 48 -11.90 -2.96 13.79
C VAL A 48 -10.68 -2.03 13.80
N PRO A 49 -10.85 -0.71 13.99
CA PRO A 49 -9.73 0.21 14.15
C PRO A 49 -8.85 -0.20 15.33
N ALA A 50 -7.54 -0.20 15.15
CA ALA A 50 -6.60 -0.46 16.22
C ALA A 50 -6.73 0.62 17.31
N ARG A 51 -7.05 0.22 18.54
CA ARG A 51 -7.18 1.13 19.68
C ARG A 51 -5.87 1.16 20.46
N GLY A 52 -5.19 2.30 20.43
CA GLY A 52 -3.98 2.53 21.22
C GLY A 52 -2.89 3.24 20.43
N PRO A 53 -1.77 3.55 21.10
CA PRO A 53 -0.63 4.18 20.44
C PRO A 53 0.01 3.21 19.44
N LEU A 54 0.33 3.72 18.26
CA LEU A 54 0.97 2.95 17.19
C LEU A 54 2.38 3.48 16.92
N CYS A 55 3.27 2.59 16.51
CA CYS A 55 4.53 2.98 15.90
C CYS A 55 4.26 3.60 14.52
N ALA A 56 4.74 4.82 14.27
CA ALA A 56 4.53 5.50 12.98
C ALA A 56 5.16 4.76 11.78
N ARG A 57 6.23 3.99 12.02
CA ARG A 57 6.90 3.21 10.97
C ARG A 57 6.22 1.89 10.59
N CYS A 58 5.82 1.06 11.56
CA CYS A 58 5.28 -0.28 11.28
C CYS A 58 3.81 -0.48 11.63
N GLY A 59 3.16 0.50 12.28
CA GLY A 59 1.75 0.40 12.67
C GLY A 59 1.45 -0.61 13.79
N ARG A 60 2.48 -1.14 14.48
CA ARG A 60 2.28 -2.03 15.63
C ARG A 60 1.84 -1.24 16.86
N LEU A 61 0.92 -1.81 17.64
CA LEU A 61 0.56 -1.29 18.96
C LEU A 61 1.78 -1.24 19.88
N TYR A 62 1.93 -0.12 20.58
CA TYR A 62 3.04 0.13 21.48
C TYR A 62 2.55 0.86 22.74
N SER A 63 3.39 0.88 23.78
CA SER A 63 3.03 1.51 25.07
C SER A 63 2.80 3.02 24.96
N ALA A 64 3.45 3.68 24.01
CA ALA A 64 3.28 5.10 23.69
C ALA A 64 3.47 5.35 22.19
N ALA A 65 2.90 6.44 21.68
CA ALA A 65 3.05 6.80 20.27
C ALA A 65 4.50 7.21 20.04
N CYS A 66 5.15 6.59 19.05
CA CYS A 66 6.56 6.78 18.77
C CYS A 66 6.82 6.81 17.26
N ALA A 67 7.84 7.56 16.84
CA ALA A 67 8.30 7.53 15.44
C ALA A 67 8.72 6.11 15.03
N THR A 68 9.45 5.44 15.93
CA THR A 68 10.08 4.13 15.69
C THR A 68 10.04 3.32 16.99
N CYS A 69 9.54 2.08 16.95
CA CYS A 69 9.59 1.16 18.10
C CYS A 69 10.93 0.42 18.15
N ALA A 70 11.24 -0.25 19.27
CA ALA A 70 12.51 -0.98 19.45
C ALA A 70 12.77 -2.02 18.34
N LEU A 71 11.73 -2.72 17.88
CA LEU A 71 11.86 -3.67 16.76
C LEU A 71 12.22 -2.96 15.45
N CYS A 72 11.67 -1.77 15.26
CA CYS A 72 11.95 -0.96 14.09
C CYS A 72 13.33 -0.29 14.14
N ASP A 73 13.88 -0.06 15.33
CA ASP A 73 15.18 0.56 15.54
C ASP A 73 16.33 -0.40 15.23
N HIS A 74 16.16 -1.69 15.59
CA HIS A 74 17.19 -2.71 15.40
C HIS A 74 17.12 -3.47 14.07
N ALA A 75 16.05 -3.30 13.30
CA ALA A 75 15.93 -3.98 12.02
C ALA A 75 16.50 -3.13 10.88
N ASP A 76 17.35 -3.72 10.05
CA ASP A 76 17.63 -3.22 8.71
C ASP A 76 16.38 -3.44 7.85
N HIS A 77 15.51 -2.43 7.79
CA HIS A 77 14.29 -2.54 6.98
C HIS A 77 14.67 -2.41 5.52
N VAL A 78 14.64 -3.54 4.79
CA VAL A 78 14.87 -3.61 3.34
C VAL A 78 14.03 -2.56 2.58
N LEU A 79 12.79 -2.31 3.03
CA LEU A 79 11.89 -1.33 2.44
C LEU A 79 12.31 0.14 2.64
N ALA A 80 13.15 0.45 3.63
CA ALA A 80 13.68 1.81 3.81
C ALA A 80 14.60 2.21 2.64
N ARG A 81 15.34 1.25 2.07
CA ARG A 81 16.20 1.48 0.90
C ARG A 81 15.40 1.79 -0.37
N VAL A 82 14.25 1.14 -0.54
CA VAL A 82 13.40 1.33 -1.73
C VAL A 82 12.72 2.71 -1.71
N ARG A 83 12.35 3.23 -0.54
CA ARG A 83 11.68 4.53 -0.40
C ARG A 83 12.61 5.75 -0.54
N ALA A 84 13.92 5.55 -0.47
CA ALA A 84 14.93 6.61 -0.55
C ALA A 84 15.47 6.83 -1.97
N ALA A 85 15.06 6.00 -2.94
CA ALA A 85 15.42 6.10 -4.36
C ALA A 85 14.35 6.87 -5.15
#